data_AF-A0A0Q7QJD8-F1
#
_entry.id   AF-A0A0Q7QJD8-F1
#
_cell.length_a   1.000
_cell.length_b   1.000
_cell.length_c   1.000
_cell.angle_alpha   90.00
_cell.angle_beta   90.00
_cell.angle_gamma   90.00
#
_symmetry.space_group_name_H-M   'P 1'
#
loop_
_entity.id
_entity.type
_entity.pdbx_description
1 polymer ?
#
loop_
_entity_poly.entity_id
_entity_poly.type
_entity_poly.pdbx_seq_one_letter_code
_entity_poly.pdbx_strand_id
1 'polypeptide(L)'
;MLMARGTDGDLATSHPQLHPRPQPHIQGDTMRRKALVATTLAGCALTWTAGCASDSKPELTDEDATTALLDSMAGASEGTESLIYAEDLTDYLPGQEIVIDGADPVPVADGIVRGSVVDVQVTAAGRHAMNGDEEAPADERVDVDAEDADWRELTATVAEAEAWGSAVRDRDEVRFIITISPDADPADYIQGLKAMDDALVILDSQGSVASNPESFRLAANETALGEVHPDETIAFPATDQGYEEFLGGIRTLDDLRREAYVKQRTIVVEHFVVKSR
;
A
#
# COMPACT_ATOMS: atom_id res chain seq x y z
N MET A 1 22.10 -7.01 56.95
CA MET A 1 21.56 -7.42 58.26
C MET A 1 20.92 -6.20 58.89
N LEU A 2 19.60 -6.04 58.75
CA LEU A 2 18.80 -5.04 59.45
C LEU A 2 17.44 -5.66 59.78
N MET A 3 16.91 -5.25 60.93
CA MET A 3 15.94 -5.94 61.76
C MET A 3 14.48 -5.81 61.33
N ALA A 4 13.65 -6.63 61.99
CA ALA A 4 12.21 -6.82 61.88
C ALA A 4 11.34 -5.85 62.73
N ARG A 5 10.01 -6.04 62.56
CA ARG A 5 8.80 -5.58 63.31
C ARG A 5 8.16 -4.28 62.79
N GLY A 6 6.90 -4.27 62.36
CA GLY A 6 5.62 -4.42 63.10
C GLY A 6 4.97 -3.01 63.13
N THR A 7 3.69 -2.71 62.92
CA THR A 7 2.40 -3.27 63.41
C THR A 7 1.24 -2.53 62.71
N ASP A 8 0.03 -3.09 62.87
CA ASP A 8 -1.32 -2.65 62.45
C ASP A 8 -1.71 -1.17 62.63
N GLY A 9 -2.73 -0.75 61.87
CA GLY A 9 -3.56 0.42 62.18
C GLY A 9 -4.51 0.85 61.06
N ASP A 10 -5.75 0.34 61.10
CA ASP A 10 -6.95 0.84 60.40
C ASP A 10 -7.14 2.36 60.57
N LEU A 11 -7.71 3.03 59.56
CA LEU A 11 -8.79 4.03 59.74
C LEU A 11 -9.42 4.42 58.38
N ALA A 12 -10.74 4.60 58.43
CA ALA A 12 -11.71 4.64 57.35
C ALA A 12 -11.90 6.01 56.68
N THR A 13 -12.89 6.04 55.76
CA THR A 13 -13.63 7.17 55.15
C THR A 13 -13.01 7.73 53.85
N SER A 14 -13.71 7.98 52.73
CA SER A 14 -15.13 8.25 52.47
C SER A 14 -15.42 8.02 50.97
N HIS A 15 -16.57 7.44 50.63
CA HIS A 15 -17.15 7.54 49.28
C HIS A 15 -17.77 8.93 49.05
N PRO A 16 -17.68 9.48 47.83
CA PRO A 16 -18.72 10.35 47.30
C PRO A 16 -19.56 9.59 46.26
N GLN A 17 -20.86 9.49 46.55
CA GLN A 17 -21.89 9.21 45.56
C GLN A 17 -22.04 10.43 44.63
N LEU A 18 -22.07 10.20 43.32
CA LEU A 18 -22.65 11.16 42.36
C LEU A 18 -23.65 10.43 41.47
N HIS A 19 -24.84 11.01 41.45
CA HIS A 19 -26.08 10.52 40.84
C HIS A 19 -26.03 10.43 39.31
N PRO A 20 -26.86 9.56 38.70
CA PRO A 20 -27.04 9.48 37.25
C PRO A 20 -27.80 10.71 36.74
N ARG A 21 -27.30 11.34 35.68
CA ARG A 21 -28.03 12.37 34.93
C ARG A 21 -29.07 11.72 34.02
N PRO A 22 -30.29 12.28 33.91
CA PRO A 22 -31.29 11.84 32.95
C PRO A 22 -30.88 12.24 31.53
N GLN A 23 -30.90 11.28 30.60
CA GLN A 23 -30.77 11.56 29.17
C GLN A 23 -32.07 12.17 28.63
N PRO A 24 -32.02 13.27 27.87
CA PRO A 24 -33.17 13.76 27.13
C PRO A 24 -33.44 12.88 25.91
N HIS A 25 -34.68 12.39 25.79
CA HIS A 25 -35.26 11.91 24.55
C HIS A 25 -35.20 13.03 23.50
N ILE A 26 -34.31 12.91 22.52
CA ILE A 26 -34.40 13.63 21.26
C ILE A 26 -34.92 12.64 20.22
N GLN A 27 -36.23 12.71 20.03
CA GLN A 27 -36.93 12.16 18.89
C GLN A 27 -36.57 13.05 17.70
N GLY A 28 -35.51 12.66 16.98
CA GLY A 28 -35.01 13.33 15.79
C GLY A 28 -35.30 12.49 14.56
N ASP A 29 -36.27 12.97 13.80
CA ASP A 29 -36.72 12.54 12.49
C ASP A 29 -35.62 11.93 11.59
N THR A 30 -35.59 10.60 11.41
CA THR A 30 -34.79 9.96 10.37
C THR A 30 -35.43 10.22 9.01
N MET A 31 -35.12 11.39 8.45
CA MET A 31 -35.30 11.65 7.03
C MET A 31 -34.53 10.59 6.24
N ARG A 32 -35.28 9.70 5.59
CA ARG A 32 -34.84 8.89 4.45
C ARG A 32 -34.11 9.78 3.44
N ARG A 33 -32.79 9.74 3.42
CA ARG A 33 -32.01 10.13 2.24
C ARG A 33 -31.65 8.87 1.49
N LYS A 34 -32.51 8.53 0.52
CA LYS A 34 -32.10 7.70 -0.62
C LYS A 34 -31.04 8.50 -1.36
N ALA A 35 -29.77 8.15 -1.19
CA ALA A 35 -28.71 8.64 -2.07
C ALA A 35 -28.83 7.86 -3.38
N LEU A 36 -29.47 8.50 -4.35
CA LEU A 36 -29.51 8.10 -5.74
C LEU A 36 -28.11 8.39 -6.31
N VAL A 37 -27.24 7.38 -6.40
CA VAL A 37 -25.99 7.51 -7.16
C VAL A 37 -26.38 7.46 -8.63
N ALA A 38 -26.51 8.64 -9.23
CA ALA A 38 -26.69 8.79 -10.66
C ALA A 38 -25.32 8.66 -11.33
N THR A 39 -25.01 7.45 -11.77
CA THR A 39 -23.88 7.16 -12.66
C THR A 39 -24.20 7.78 -14.02
N THR A 40 -23.56 8.90 -14.34
CA THR A 40 -23.59 9.46 -15.70
C THR A 40 -22.61 8.65 -16.55
N LEU A 41 -23.08 7.53 -17.10
CA LEU A 41 -22.43 6.83 -18.22
C LEU A 41 -22.50 7.74 -19.44
N ALA A 42 -21.41 8.44 -19.73
CA ALA A 42 -21.21 9.07 -21.02
C ALA A 42 -20.95 7.95 -22.05
N GLY A 43 -21.96 7.70 -22.87
CA GLY A 43 -21.93 6.67 -23.91
C GLY A 43 -20.98 7.01 -25.04
N CYS A 44 -20.13 6.05 -25.37
CA CYS A 44 -19.63 5.87 -26.73
C CYS A 44 -20.43 4.73 -27.38
N ALA A 45 -21.53 5.10 -28.01
CA ALA A 45 -22.20 4.25 -28.97
C ALA A 45 -21.43 4.33 -30.30
N LEU A 46 -20.74 3.25 -30.69
CA LEU A 46 -20.27 3.07 -32.06
C LEU A 46 -20.57 1.65 -32.54
N THR A 47 -21.67 1.57 -33.30
CA THR A 47 -21.91 0.76 -34.50
C THR A 47 -21.40 -0.70 -34.52
N TRP A 48 -22.35 -1.61 -34.35
CA TRP A 48 -22.25 -3.00 -34.76
C TRP A 48 -22.25 -3.11 -36.28
N THR A 49 -21.11 -3.46 -36.87
CA THR A 49 -21.08 -4.16 -38.16
C THR A 49 -20.52 -5.55 -37.93
N ALA A 50 -21.37 -6.54 -38.15
CA ALA A 50 -21.02 -7.95 -38.12
C ALA A 50 -19.90 -8.24 -39.13
N GLY A 51 -18.73 -8.57 -38.61
CA GLY A 51 -17.64 -9.22 -39.32
C GLY A 51 -17.00 -10.16 -38.32
N CYS A 52 -16.91 -11.45 -38.66
CA CYS A 52 -16.17 -12.42 -37.87
C CYS A 52 -14.69 -12.00 -37.84
N ALA A 53 -14.30 -11.23 -36.83
CA ALA A 53 -12.92 -10.89 -36.54
C ALA A 53 -12.53 -11.67 -35.28
N SER A 54 -11.40 -12.36 -35.38
CA SER A 54 -10.73 -13.06 -34.29
C SER A 54 -10.84 -12.28 -32.97
N ASP A 55 -11.31 -12.92 -31.90
CA ASP A 55 -11.30 -12.42 -30.51
C ASP A 55 -9.84 -12.30 -30.03
N SER A 56 -9.12 -11.38 -30.64
CA SER A 56 -7.78 -11.00 -30.24
C SER A 56 -7.94 -9.56 -29.79
N LYS A 57 -7.99 -9.33 -28.47
CA LYS A 57 -7.76 -7.99 -27.91
C LYS A 57 -6.55 -7.42 -28.65
N PRO A 58 -6.60 -6.19 -29.19
CA PRO A 58 -5.43 -5.59 -29.81
C PRO A 58 -4.28 -5.64 -28.79
N GLU A 59 -3.16 -6.22 -29.19
CA GLU A 59 -1.95 -6.30 -28.36
C GLU A 59 -1.54 -4.86 -28.04
N LEU A 60 -1.45 -4.53 -26.75
CA LEU A 60 -1.04 -3.19 -26.30
C LEU A 60 0.42 -2.97 -26.69
N THR A 61 0.77 -1.73 -27.04
CA THR A 61 2.19 -1.36 -27.12
C THR A 61 2.81 -1.37 -25.72
N ASP A 62 4.12 -1.51 -25.62
CA ASP A 62 4.83 -1.51 -24.33
C ASP A 62 4.54 -0.22 -23.54
N GLU A 63 4.52 0.93 -24.20
CA GLU A 63 4.18 2.23 -23.59
C GLU A 63 2.73 2.28 -23.09
N ASP A 64 1.78 1.76 -23.89
CA ASP A 64 0.36 1.70 -23.49
C ASP A 64 0.14 0.72 -22.32
N ALA A 65 0.88 -0.40 -22.30
CA ALA A 65 0.79 -1.40 -21.23
C ALA A 65 1.32 -0.88 -19.90
N THR A 66 2.45 -0.18 -19.91
CA THR A 66 3.00 0.45 -18.70
C THR A 66 2.08 1.57 -18.20
N THR A 67 1.55 2.40 -19.10
CA THR A 67 0.58 3.45 -18.73
C THR A 67 -0.67 2.83 -18.10
N ALA A 68 -1.24 1.79 -18.71
CA ALA A 68 -2.43 1.11 -18.20
C ALA A 68 -2.21 0.45 -16.83
N LEU A 69 -1.02 -0.13 -16.60
CA LEU A 69 -0.62 -0.65 -15.29
C LEU A 69 -0.67 0.45 -14.23
N LEU A 70 0.01 1.58 -14.48
CA LEU A 70 0.16 2.65 -13.51
C LEU A 70 -1.18 3.36 -13.23
N ASP A 71 -2.01 3.55 -14.25
CA ASP A 71 -3.38 4.06 -14.11
C ASP A 71 -4.24 3.12 -13.24
N SER A 72 -4.10 1.80 -13.42
CA SER A 72 -4.86 0.81 -12.66
C SER A 72 -4.40 0.76 -11.19
N MET A 73 -3.11 0.97 -10.92
CA MET A 73 -2.58 1.09 -9.56
C MET A 73 -3.09 2.36 -8.87
N ALA A 74 -3.08 3.51 -9.55
CA ALA A 74 -3.64 4.76 -9.03
C ALA A 74 -5.15 4.64 -8.71
N GLY A 75 -5.90 3.90 -9.52
CA GLY A 75 -7.33 3.67 -9.26
C GLY A 75 -7.60 2.76 -8.06
N ALA A 76 -6.69 1.85 -7.74
CA ALA A 76 -6.85 0.91 -6.62
C ALA A 76 -6.57 1.55 -5.25
N SER A 77 -5.65 2.52 -5.19
CA SER A 77 -5.24 3.19 -3.95
C SER A 77 -6.28 4.14 -3.38
N GLU A 78 -7.10 4.79 -4.23
CA GLU A 78 -8.26 5.60 -3.79
C GLU A 78 -9.26 4.82 -2.90
N GLY A 79 -9.22 3.49 -2.92
CA GLY A 79 -10.07 2.60 -2.13
C GLY A 79 -9.51 2.14 -0.78
N THR A 80 -8.24 2.43 -0.45
CA THR A 80 -7.56 1.82 0.71
C THR A 80 -7.38 2.83 1.85
N GLU A 81 -8.11 2.66 2.96
CA GLU A 81 -7.85 3.41 4.20
C GLU A 81 -6.59 2.84 4.89
N SER A 82 -5.47 3.54 4.80
CA SER A 82 -4.23 3.22 5.50
C SER A 82 -3.72 4.41 6.31
N LEU A 83 -2.92 4.12 7.33
CA LEU A 83 -2.27 5.14 8.15
C LEU A 83 -1.05 5.65 7.40
N ILE A 84 -1.22 6.77 6.71
CA ILE A 84 -0.15 7.43 5.97
C ILE A 84 0.65 8.30 6.95
N TYR A 85 1.89 7.92 7.23
CA TYR A 85 2.82 8.69 8.07
C TYR A 85 3.88 9.44 7.26
N ALA A 86 4.03 9.10 5.99
CA ALA A 86 5.00 9.70 5.07
C ALA A 86 4.27 10.71 4.16
N GLU A 87 4.81 11.92 4.07
CA GLU A 87 4.24 13.02 3.29
C GLU A 87 4.76 13.01 1.85
N ASP A 88 6.02 12.61 1.65
CA ASP A 88 6.66 12.60 0.35
C ASP A 88 7.83 11.58 0.28
N LEU A 89 8.50 11.51 -0.86
CA LEU A 89 9.61 10.59 -1.15
C LEU A 89 10.77 10.74 -0.17
N THR A 90 10.97 11.92 0.44
CA THR A 90 12.03 12.11 1.42
C THR A 90 11.81 11.27 2.68
N ASP A 91 10.55 11.03 3.04
CA ASP A 91 10.20 10.23 4.21
C ASP A 91 10.42 8.72 3.97
N TYR A 92 10.59 8.29 2.71
CA TYR A 92 10.93 6.91 2.35
C TYR A 92 12.43 6.67 2.14
N LEU A 93 13.26 7.71 2.28
CA LEU A 93 14.70 7.60 2.09
C LEU A 93 15.36 6.72 3.17
N PRO A 94 16.50 6.07 2.85
CA PRO A 94 17.25 5.28 3.82
C PRO A 94 17.58 6.07 5.08
N GLY A 95 17.36 5.45 6.23
CA GLY A 95 17.67 6.03 7.54
C GLY A 95 16.59 6.96 8.08
N GLN A 96 15.48 7.16 7.37
CA GLN A 96 14.27 7.75 7.94
C GLN A 96 13.60 6.71 8.84
N GLU A 97 13.47 7.04 10.12
CA GLU A 97 12.89 6.16 11.14
C GLU A 97 11.63 6.80 11.74
N ILE A 98 10.69 5.95 12.16
CA ILE A 98 9.50 6.33 12.92
C ILE A 98 9.52 5.69 14.30
N VAL A 99 9.13 6.47 15.30
CA VAL A 99 8.93 6.04 16.69
C VAL A 99 7.47 6.26 17.06
N ILE A 100 6.77 5.18 17.39
CA ILE A 100 5.36 5.21 17.80
C ILE A 100 5.29 4.89 19.30
N ASP A 101 4.67 5.79 20.08
CA ASP A 101 4.45 5.61 21.53
C ASP A 101 5.72 5.22 22.33
N GLY A 102 6.88 5.72 21.90
CA GLY A 102 8.16 5.47 22.55
C GLY A 102 8.74 4.07 22.32
N ALA A 103 8.23 3.32 21.35
CA ALA A 103 8.81 2.06 20.91
C ALA A 103 10.19 2.25 20.25
N ASP A 104 10.87 1.13 19.96
CA ASP A 104 12.12 1.17 19.21
C ASP A 104 11.89 1.80 17.82
N PRO A 105 12.81 2.65 17.32
CA PRO A 105 12.70 3.21 15.98
C PRO A 105 12.68 2.09 14.93
N VAL A 106 11.77 2.22 13.97
CA VAL A 106 11.69 1.34 12.80
C VAL A 106 11.82 2.17 11.53
N PRO A 107 12.42 1.63 10.45
CA PRO A 107 12.48 2.36 9.19
C PRO A 107 11.07 2.61 8.63
N VAL A 108 10.88 3.74 7.94
CA VAL A 108 9.62 4.02 7.21
C VAL A 108 9.50 3.15 5.95
N ALA A 109 10.64 2.82 5.34
CA ALA A 109 10.76 1.88 4.23
C ALA A 109 12.00 1.00 4.41
N ASP A 110 11.93 -0.25 3.95
CA ASP A 110 13.08 -1.16 3.96
C ASP A 110 14.15 -0.78 2.93
N GLY A 111 13.73 -0.13 1.85
CA GLY A 111 14.65 0.43 0.86
C GLY A 111 13.99 0.90 -0.42
N ILE A 112 14.83 1.47 -1.28
CA ILE A 112 14.50 1.91 -2.64
C ILE A 112 15.40 1.13 -3.59
N VAL A 113 14.84 0.57 -4.65
CA VAL A 113 15.57 -0.21 -5.65
C VAL A 113 15.27 0.32 -7.03
N ARG A 114 16.32 0.58 -7.81
CA ARG A 114 16.29 0.85 -9.23
C ARG A 114 16.75 -0.39 -9.99
N GLY A 115 16.04 -0.74 -11.05
CA GLY A 115 16.48 -1.80 -11.96
C GLY A 115 15.45 -2.18 -12.99
N SER A 116 15.74 -3.24 -13.73
CA SER A 116 14.82 -3.75 -14.77
C SER A 116 14.03 -4.95 -14.24
N VAL A 117 12.75 -5.00 -14.56
CA VAL A 117 11.90 -6.15 -14.23
C VAL A 117 12.27 -7.32 -15.15
N VAL A 118 12.74 -8.41 -14.57
CA VAL A 118 13.23 -9.59 -15.33
C VAL A 118 12.26 -10.78 -15.29
N ASP A 119 11.40 -10.84 -14.29
CA ASP A 119 10.37 -11.88 -14.17
C ASP A 119 9.15 -11.37 -13.43
N VAL A 120 7.97 -11.88 -13.80
CA VAL A 120 6.69 -11.59 -13.13
C VAL A 120 5.82 -12.83 -13.19
N GLN A 121 5.31 -13.25 -12.03
CA GLN A 121 4.49 -14.46 -11.90
C GLN A 121 3.27 -14.19 -11.02
N VAL A 122 2.13 -14.80 -11.37
CA VAL A 122 1.03 -14.94 -10.42
C VAL A 122 1.43 -15.98 -9.39
N THR A 123 1.52 -15.56 -8.13
CA THR A 123 2.07 -16.38 -7.03
C THR A 123 1.03 -16.80 -6.01
N ALA A 124 -0.07 -16.05 -5.89
CA ALA A 124 -1.19 -16.44 -5.07
C ALA A 124 -2.50 -15.88 -5.63
N ALA A 125 -3.59 -16.49 -5.23
CA ALA A 125 -4.93 -16.01 -5.43
C ALA A 125 -5.77 -16.35 -4.20
N GLY A 126 -6.81 -15.57 -3.96
CA GLY A 126 -7.72 -15.87 -2.88
C GLY A 126 -9.11 -15.30 -3.08
N ARG A 127 -9.99 -15.69 -2.16
CA ARG A 127 -11.35 -15.20 -2.05
C ARG A 127 -11.53 -14.52 -0.70
N HIS A 128 -12.21 -13.40 -0.70
CA HIS A 128 -12.65 -12.78 0.54
C HIS A 128 -13.66 -13.69 1.20
N ALA A 129 -13.50 -13.92 2.50
CA ALA A 129 -14.54 -14.59 3.25
C ALA A 129 -15.82 -13.74 3.15
N MET A 130 -16.91 -14.32 2.62
CA MET A 130 -18.15 -13.59 2.40
C MET A 130 -18.73 -13.04 3.73
N ASN A 131 -18.52 -11.75 3.93
CA ASN A 131 -19.13 -10.76 4.84
C ASN A 131 -20.03 -11.24 6.00
N GLY A 132 -19.70 -10.78 7.22
CA GLY A 132 -20.72 -10.32 8.18
C GLY A 132 -20.49 -10.64 9.65
N ASP A 133 -19.65 -11.61 9.97
CA ASP A 133 -19.34 -12.00 11.35
C ASP A 133 -17.89 -11.65 11.66
N GLU A 134 -17.64 -11.06 12.84
CA GLU A 134 -16.28 -10.81 13.40
C GLU A 134 -15.44 -12.10 13.54
N GLU A 135 -16.03 -13.27 13.25
CA GLU A 135 -15.43 -14.60 13.24
C GLU A 135 -15.30 -15.24 11.85
N ALA A 136 -15.58 -14.51 10.76
CA ALA A 136 -15.41 -15.04 9.40
C ALA A 136 -13.95 -15.51 9.19
N PRO A 137 -13.73 -16.71 8.59
CA PRO A 137 -12.38 -17.23 8.39
C PRO A 137 -11.53 -16.22 7.60
N ALA A 138 -10.21 -16.22 7.84
CA ALA A 138 -9.27 -15.46 7.02
C ALA A 138 -9.45 -15.79 5.53
N ASP A 139 -9.08 -14.86 4.65
CA ASP A 139 -9.15 -15.01 3.18
C ASP A 139 -8.76 -16.44 2.75
N GLU A 140 -9.59 -17.07 1.92
CA GLU A 140 -9.37 -18.44 1.45
C GLU A 140 -8.38 -18.39 0.28
N ARG A 141 -7.24 -19.08 0.40
CA ARG A 141 -6.33 -19.29 -0.74
C ARG A 141 -6.93 -20.27 -1.73
N VAL A 142 -6.92 -19.91 -3.00
CA VAL A 142 -7.41 -20.74 -4.10
C VAL A 142 -6.32 -20.93 -5.15
N ASP A 143 -6.57 -21.78 -6.15
CA ASP A 143 -5.66 -21.92 -7.29
C ASP A 143 -5.49 -20.58 -8.02
N VAL A 144 -4.26 -20.28 -8.47
CA VAL A 144 -3.92 -19.00 -9.12
C VAL A 144 -4.74 -18.74 -10.41
N ASP A 145 -5.15 -19.82 -11.07
CA ASP A 145 -5.96 -19.80 -12.30
C ASP A 145 -7.47 -19.85 -12.03
N ALA A 146 -7.91 -19.83 -10.77
CA ALA A 146 -9.33 -19.85 -10.43
C ALA A 146 -10.02 -18.61 -11.01
N GLU A 147 -11.02 -18.80 -11.89
CA GLU A 147 -11.74 -17.71 -12.55
C GLU A 147 -12.47 -16.79 -11.55
N ASP A 148 -12.88 -17.33 -10.41
CA ASP A 148 -13.65 -16.69 -9.35
C ASP A 148 -12.78 -16.30 -8.14
N ALA A 149 -11.48 -16.05 -8.34
CA ALA A 149 -10.64 -15.44 -7.30
C ALA A 149 -11.01 -13.96 -7.13
N ASP A 150 -11.21 -13.54 -5.87
CA ASP A 150 -11.51 -12.14 -5.52
C ASP A 150 -10.25 -11.25 -5.56
N TRP A 151 -9.06 -11.85 -5.42
CA TRP A 151 -7.78 -11.15 -5.56
C TRP A 151 -6.70 -12.08 -6.10
N ARG A 152 -5.68 -11.50 -6.73
CA ARG A 152 -4.47 -12.21 -7.14
C ARG A 152 -3.23 -11.42 -6.75
N GLU A 153 -2.14 -12.14 -6.48
CA GLU A 153 -0.84 -11.55 -6.16
C GLU A 153 0.16 -11.86 -7.25
N LEU A 154 0.73 -10.80 -7.81
CA LEU A 154 1.85 -10.84 -8.73
C LEU A 154 3.14 -10.65 -7.93
N THR A 155 4.11 -11.57 -8.07
CA THR A 155 5.47 -11.34 -7.61
C THR A 155 6.33 -10.94 -8.81
N ALA A 156 6.87 -9.73 -8.77
CA ALA A 156 7.83 -9.23 -9.74
C ALA A 156 9.26 -9.32 -9.19
N THR A 157 10.22 -9.67 -10.05
CA THR A 157 11.66 -9.70 -9.74
C THR A 157 12.35 -8.59 -10.50
N VAL A 158 13.06 -7.72 -9.77
CA VAL A 158 13.90 -6.65 -10.31
C VAL A 158 15.36 -7.09 -10.23
N ALA A 159 16.05 -7.06 -11.36
CA ALA A 159 17.50 -7.15 -11.39
C ALA A 159 18.08 -5.79 -10.98
N GLU A 160 18.81 -5.76 -9.87
CA GLU A 160 19.26 -4.54 -9.23
C GLU A 160 20.33 -3.82 -10.08
N ALA A 161 20.13 -2.52 -10.26
CA ALA A 161 21.12 -1.61 -10.85
C ALA A 161 21.67 -0.64 -9.79
N GLU A 162 20.77 -0.11 -8.95
CA GLU A 162 21.13 0.66 -7.76
C GLU A 162 20.13 0.36 -6.64
N ALA A 163 20.62 0.12 -5.42
CA ALA A 163 19.78 -0.07 -4.25
C ALA A 163 20.21 0.78 -3.05
N TRP A 164 19.23 1.32 -2.34
CA TRP A 164 19.40 2.12 -1.14
C TRP A 164 18.58 1.55 0.01
N GLY A 165 19.17 1.47 1.21
CA GLY A 165 18.54 0.83 2.38
C GLY A 165 19.17 -0.52 2.70
N SER A 166 19.33 -0.80 3.99
CA SER A 166 20.11 -1.97 4.45
C SER A 166 19.46 -3.31 4.13
N ALA A 167 18.14 -3.37 3.93
CA ALA A 167 17.44 -4.62 3.64
C ALA A 167 17.69 -5.11 2.20
N VAL A 168 18.05 -4.20 1.29
CA VAL A 168 18.11 -4.43 -0.16
C VAL A 168 19.50 -4.25 -0.77
N ARG A 169 20.37 -3.42 -0.16
CA ARG A 169 21.63 -2.97 -0.76
C ARG A 169 22.65 -4.07 -1.14
N ASP A 170 22.58 -5.24 -0.51
CA ASP A 170 23.50 -6.35 -0.77
C ASP A 170 22.83 -7.49 -1.57
N ARG A 171 21.75 -7.20 -2.32
CA ARG A 171 20.99 -8.17 -3.12
C ARG A 171 21.16 -7.89 -4.61
N ASP A 172 21.50 -8.93 -5.37
CA ASP A 172 21.55 -8.86 -6.84
C ASP A 172 20.15 -8.80 -7.48
N GLU A 173 19.16 -9.36 -6.78
CA GLU A 173 17.76 -9.40 -7.20
C GLU A 173 16.84 -9.11 -6.02
N VAL A 174 15.76 -8.38 -6.29
CA VAL A 174 14.74 -8.04 -5.29
C VAL A 174 13.36 -8.42 -5.81
N ARG A 175 12.56 -9.04 -4.95
CA ARG A 175 11.19 -9.46 -5.27
C ARG A 175 10.20 -8.58 -4.53
N PHE A 176 9.16 -8.14 -5.22
CA PHE A 176 8.06 -7.40 -4.60
C PHE A 176 6.71 -7.93 -5.08
N ILE A 177 5.70 -7.80 -4.22
CA ILE A 177 4.33 -8.24 -4.49
C ILE A 177 3.47 -7.05 -4.88
N ILE A 178 2.60 -7.25 -5.87
CA ILE A 178 1.46 -6.39 -6.18
C ILE A 178 0.19 -7.22 -6.04
N THR A 179 -0.82 -6.71 -5.33
CA THR A 179 -2.15 -7.33 -5.27
C THR A 179 -3.05 -6.67 -6.32
N ILE A 180 -3.75 -7.48 -7.11
CA ILE A 180 -4.66 -7.01 -8.16
C ILE A 180 -6.09 -7.45 -7.89
N SER A 181 -7.02 -6.55 -8.25
CA SER A 181 -8.46 -6.71 -8.16
C SER A 181 -8.99 -7.87 -9.01
N PRO A 182 -10.20 -8.40 -8.75
CA PRO A 182 -10.72 -9.55 -9.48
C PRO A 182 -11.03 -9.24 -10.94
N ASP A 183 -11.38 -7.98 -11.22
CA ASP A 183 -11.69 -7.49 -12.57
C ASP A 183 -10.42 -7.13 -13.39
N ALA A 184 -9.24 -7.18 -12.77
CA ALA A 184 -7.97 -6.92 -13.44
C ALA A 184 -7.49 -8.16 -14.21
N ASP A 185 -7.07 -7.97 -15.45
CA ASP A 185 -6.43 -9.04 -16.25
C ASP A 185 -4.95 -9.15 -15.82
N PRO A 186 -4.51 -10.29 -15.24
CA PRO A 186 -3.13 -10.46 -14.81
C PRO A 186 -2.13 -10.32 -15.97
N ALA A 187 -2.54 -10.66 -17.20
CA ALA A 187 -1.68 -10.56 -18.36
C ALA A 187 -1.30 -9.10 -18.67
N ASP A 188 -2.25 -8.17 -18.51
CA ASP A 188 -2.03 -6.74 -18.77
C ASP A 188 -1.02 -6.17 -17.76
N TYR A 189 -1.13 -6.54 -16.49
CA TYR A 189 -0.16 -6.16 -15.45
C TYR A 189 1.23 -6.76 -15.68
N ILE A 190 1.30 -8.04 -16.03
CA ILE A 190 2.56 -8.72 -16.34
C ILE A 190 3.24 -8.06 -17.53
N GLN A 191 2.47 -7.70 -18.57
CA GLN A 191 3.00 -7.01 -19.75
C GLN A 191 3.51 -5.62 -19.36
N GLY A 192 2.71 -4.81 -18.65
CA GLY A 192 3.12 -3.47 -18.22
C GLY A 192 4.39 -3.49 -17.37
N LEU A 193 4.49 -4.41 -16.40
CA LEU A 193 5.69 -4.53 -15.56
C LEU A 193 6.92 -4.91 -16.37
N LYS A 194 6.79 -5.81 -17.36
CA LYS A 194 7.89 -6.23 -18.23
C LYS A 194 8.27 -5.18 -19.27
N ALA A 195 7.35 -4.30 -19.62
CA ALA A 195 7.57 -3.18 -20.53
C ALA A 195 8.31 -2.01 -19.86
N MET A 196 8.40 -1.98 -18.53
CA MET A 196 9.21 -1.01 -17.80
C MET A 196 10.70 -1.30 -17.99
N ASP A 197 11.38 -0.47 -18.78
CA ASP A 197 12.83 -0.57 -19.01
C ASP A 197 13.63 -0.33 -17.72
N ASP A 198 13.28 0.70 -16.95
CA ASP A 198 13.97 1.11 -15.73
C ASP A 198 12.95 1.53 -14.67
N ALA A 199 12.72 0.63 -13.71
CA ALA A 199 11.75 0.79 -12.64
C ALA A 199 12.45 1.28 -11.37
N LEU A 200 11.75 2.13 -10.62
CA LEU A 200 12.15 2.56 -9.29
C LEU A 200 11.07 2.15 -8.29
N VAL A 201 11.39 1.25 -7.36
CA VAL A 201 10.43 0.72 -6.38
C VAL A 201 10.82 1.11 -4.97
N ILE A 202 9.83 1.51 -4.17
CA ILE A 202 10.00 1.72 -2.72
C ILE A 202 9.38 0.54 -2.01
N LEU A 203 10.16 -0.11 -1.16
CA LEU A 203 9.86 -1.41 -0.60
C LEU A 203 9.64 -1.33 0.90
N ASP A 204 8.64 -2.06 1.36
CA ASP A 204 8.36 -2.31 2.77
C ASP A 204 8.29 -3.81 3.06
N SER A 205 8.58 -4.17 4.30
CA SER A 205 8.54 -5.54 4.78
C SER A 205 7.12 -6.05 4.67
N GLN A 206 6.96 -7.31 4.26
CA GLN A 206 5.65 -7.92 4.38
C GLN A 206 5.31 -8.01 5.87
N GLY A 207 4.14 -7.49 6.26
CA GLY A 207 3.57 -7.80 7.57
C GLY A 207 3.41 -9.32 7.76
N SER A 208 2.93 -9.75 8.93
CA SER A 208 2.86 -11.16 9.35
C SER A 208 1.97 -12.10 8.50
N VAL A 209 1.40 -11.64 7.39
CA VAL A 209 0.46 -12.37 6.51
C VAL A 209 1.08 -12.67 5.12
N ALA A 210 2.40 -12.52 4.97
CA ALA A 210 3.14 -12.75 3.73
C ALA A 210 2.79 -14.09 3.04
N SER A 211 2.41 -14.04 1.76
CA SER A 211 2.30 -15.23 0.90
C SER A 211 3.68 -15.74 0.48
N ASN A 212 4.66 -14.85 0.39
CA ASN A 212 6.05 -15.14 0.11
C ASN A 212 6.97 -14.36 1.08
N PRO A 213 7.59 -15.03 2.07
CA PRO A 213 8.40 -14.36 3.09
C PRO A 213 9.72 -13.78 2.54
N GLU A 214 10.11 -14.12 1.32
CA GLU A 214 11.32 -13.58 0.67
C GLU A 214 11.05 -12.30 -0.14
N SER A 215 9.77 -11.96 -0.37
CA SER A 215 9.35 -10.79 -1.13
C SER A 215 9.10 -9.59 -0.23
N PHE A 216 9.12 -8.39 -0.80
CA PHE A 216 8.66 -7.15 -0.20
C PHE A 216 7.24 -6.79 -0.66
N ARG A 217 6.63 -5.78 -0.06
CA ARG A 217 5.45 -5.09 -0.61
C ARG A 217 5.87 -3.72 -1.14
N LEU A 218 5.06 -3.13 -2.01
CA LEU A 218 5.25 -1.76 -2.41
C LEU A 218 4.79 -0.84 -1.28
N ALA A 219 5.61 0.17 -0.95
CA ALA A 219 5.24 1.20 0.00
C ALA A 219 4.11 2.10 -0.55
N ALA A 220 3.68 3.08 0.24
CA ALA A 220 2.62 4.03 -0.12
C ALA A 220 1.34 3.34 -0.62
N ASN A 221 0.80 2.37 0.15
CA ASN A 221 -0.43 1.64 -0.19
C ASN A 221 -0.36 0.90 -1.53
N GLU A 222 0.75 0.21 -1.79
CA GLU A 222 1.00 -0.51 -3.03
C GLU A 222 1.20 0.36 -4.28
N THR A 223 1.42 1.68 -4.13
CA THR A 223 1.55 2.59 -5.28
C THR A 223 2.97 3.06 -5.56
N ALA A 224 3.94 2.74 -4.70
CA ALA A 224 5.31 3.21 -4.84
C ALA A 224 6.13 2.45 -5.90
N LEU A 225 5.56 2.31 -7.09
CA LEU A 225 6.20 1.87 -8.32
C LEU A 225 6.35 3.09 -9.24
N GLY A 226 7.59 3.41 -9.57
CA GLY A 226 7.96 4.54 -10.39
C GLY A 226 8.76 4.15 -11.62
N GLU A 227 8.91 5.12 -12.52
CA GLU A 227 9.70 5.03 -13.74
C GLU A 227 10.92 5.93 -13.64
N VAL A 228 12.01 5.50 -14.28
CA VAL A 228 13.17 6.35 -14.55
C VAL A 228 13.21 6.66 -16.05
N HIS A 229 13.06 7.93 -16.40
CA HIS A 229 13.15 8.36 -17.78
C HIS A 229 14.61 8.42 -18.27
N PRO A 230 14.85 8.39 -19.60
CA PRO A 230 16.21 8.43 -20.17
C PRO A 230 17.05 9.66 -19.80
N ASP A 231 16.41 10.76 -19.38
CA ASP A 231 17.07 11.97 -18.89
C ASP A 231 17.32 11.97 -17.36
N GLU A 232 17.19 10.80 -16.73
CA GLU A 232 17.30 10.54 -15.30
C GLU A 232 16.25 11.25 -14.43
N THR A 233 15.16 11.76 -15.02
CA THR A 233 14.00 12.20 -14.26
C THR A 233 13.23 10.99 -13.73
N ILE A 234 12.68 11.10 -12.51
CA ILE A 234 11.95 10.01 -11.86
C ILE A 234 10.47 10.35 -11.78
N ALA A 235 9.60 9.37 -12.05
CA ALA A 235 8.15 9.52 -12.00
C ALA A 235 7.48 8.50 -11.08
N PHE A 236 6.45 8.90 -10.33
CA PHE A 236 5.58 7.99 -9.54
C PHE A 236 4.10 8.24 -9.84
N PRO A 237 3.64 7.86 -11.04
CA PRO A 237 2.30 8.22 -11.52
C PRO A 237 1.17 7.51 -10.78
N ALA A 238 1.45 6.39 -10.10
CA ALA A 238 0.46 5.63 -9.36
C ALA A 238 0.09 6.23 -7.99
N THR A 239 0.78 7.28 -7.52
CA THR A 239 0.63 7.80 -6.15
C THR A 239 -0.56 8.75 -5.97
N ASP A 240 -1.29 8.59 -4.87
CA ASP A 240 -2.51 9.36 -4.55
C ASP A 240 -2.28 10.85 -4.27
N GLN A 241 -1.11 11.21 -3.76
CA GLN A 241 -0.79 12.58 -3.35
C GLN A 241 -0.56 13.51 -4.54
N GLY A 242 -0.61 13.01 -5.76
CA GLY A 242 -0.24 13.76 -6.95
C GLY A 242 1.28 13.78 -7.11
N TYR A 243 1.71 13.42 -8.31
CA TYR A 243 3.11 13.15 -8.65
C TYR A 243 4.13 14.16 -8.07
N GLU A 244 3.91 15.46 -8.27
CA GLU A 244 4.86 16.50 -7.82
C GLU A 244 4.91 16.68 -6.30
N GLU A 245 3.79 16.43 -5.61
CA GLU A 245 3.72 16.50 -4.15
C GLU A 245 4.47 15.31 -3.56
N PHE A 246 4.21 14.11 -4.09
CA PHE A 246 4.91 12.89 -3.65
C PHE A 246 6.42 12.99 -3.84
N LEU A 247 6.93 13.64 -4.88
CA LEU A 247 8.38 13.74 -5.08
C LEU A 247 9.11 14.57 -4.02
N GLY A 248 8.45 15.48 -3.30
CA GLY A 248 9.09 16.28 -2.23
C GLY A 248 10.29 17.13 -2.69
N GLY A 249 10.45 17.35 -3.99
CA GLY A 249 11.61 18.04 -4.59
C GLY A 249 12.75 17.13 -5.08
N ILE A 250 12.67 15.81 -4.88
CA ILE A 250 13.57 14.82 -5.49
C ILE A 250 13.02 14.52 -6.89
N ARG A 251 13.60 15.13 -7.93
CA ARG A 251 13.07 15.01 -9.31
C ARG A 251 13.93 14.16 -10.23
N THR A 252 15.15 13.85 -9.80
CA THR A 252 16.13 13.12 -10.61
C THR A 252 16.80 12.02 -9.79
N LEU A 253 17.41 11.06 -10.46
CA LEU A 253 18.24 10.05 -9.80
C LEU A 253 19.42 10.68 -9.05
N ASP A 254 20.01 11.75 -9.57
CA ASP A 254 21.08 12.47 -8.87
C ASP A 254 20.60 13.13 -7.58
N ASP A 255 19.38 13.66 -7.55
CA ASP A 255 18.76 14.14 -6.31
C ASP A 255 18.56 12.99 -5.32
N LEU A 256 18.02 11.86 -5.80
CA LEU A 256 17.78 10.69 -4.97
C LEU A 256 19.08 10.16 -4.37
N ARG A 257 20.12 9.97 -5.19
CA ARG A 257 21.46 9.55 -4.73
C ARG A 257 22.00 10.51 -3.69
N ARG A 258 21.89 11.82 -3.91
CA ARG A 258 22.38 12.85 -2.99
C ARG A 258 21.67 12.78 -1.64
N GLU A 259 20.35 12.69 -1.63
CA GLU A 259 19.53 12.70 -0.42
C GLU A 259 19.56 11.36 0.33
N ALA A 260 19.69 10.23 -0.39
CA ALA A 260 19.74 8.89 0.20
C ALA A 260 20.93 8.65 1.15
N TYR A 261 21.98 9.48 1.09
CA TYR A 261 23.13 9.43 2.00
C TYR A 261 23.12 10.54 3.07
N VAL A 262 22.10 11.39 3.08
CA VAL A 262 21.92 12.38 4.14
C VAL A 262 21.25 11.69 5.33
N LYS A 263 21.74 11.96 6.54
CA LYS A 263 21.09 11.47 7.76
C LYS A 263 19.71 12.12 7.88
N GLN A 264 18.68 11.29 7.81
CA GLN A 264 17.29 11.74 7.94
C GLN A 264 16.90 11.97 9.41
N ARG A 265 15.82 12.74 9.62
CA ARG A 265 15.25 13.01 10.95
C ARG A 265 14.53 11.76 11.47
N THR A 266 14.20 11.69 12.75
CA THR A 266 13.27 10.66 13.27
C THR A 266 11.87 11.28 13.35
N ILE A 267 10.87 10.62 12.79
CA ILE A 267 9.45 11.00 12.94
C ILE A 267 8.97 10.43 14.27
N VAL A 268 8.44 11.29 15.15
CA VAL A 268 7.93 10.88 16.46
C VAL A 268 6.41 11.03 16.46
N VAL A 269 5.71 9.91 16.65
CA VAL A 269 4.25 9.87 16.79
C VAL A 269 3.92 9.61 18.26
N GLU A 270 3.50 10.67 18.96
CA GLU A 270 3.05 10.59 20.35
C GLU A 270 1.53 10.39 20.41
N HIS A 271 1.09 9.38 21.17
CA HIS A 271 -0.31 9.06 21.43
C HIS A 271 -1.10 8.59 20.19
N PHE A 272 -0.78 7.38 19.74
CA PHE A 272 -1.55 6.73 18.69
C PHE A 272 -2.94 6.30 19.20
N VAL A 273 -4.01 6.84 18.59
CA VAL A 273 -5.40 6.48 18.94
C VAL A 273 -6.11 5.92 17.71
N VAL A 274 -6.24 4.60 17.64
CA VAL A 274 -7.13 3.95 16.66
C VAL A 274 -8.57 4.22 17.07
N LYS A 275 -9.29 5.03 16.30
CA LYS A 275 -10.74 5.17 16.44
C LYS A 275 -11.41 4.15 15.52
N SER A 276 -11.84 3.02 16.05
CA SER A 276 -12.78 2.13 15.35
C SER A 276 -14.09 2.89 15.13
N ARG A 277 -14.61 2.89 13.89
CA ARG A 277 -15.98 3.35 13.60
C ARG A 277 -17.01 2.31 14.04
#